data_AF-A0A7T0NZQ6-F1
#
_entry.id   AF-A0A7T0NZQ6-F1
#
_cell.length_a   1.000
_cell.length_b   1.000
_cell.length_c   1.000
_cell.angle_alpha   90.00
_cell.angle_beta   90.00
_cell.angle_gamma   90.00
#
_symmetry.space_group_name_H-M   'P 1'
#
loop_
_entity.id
_entity.type
_entity.pdbx_description
1 polymer ?
#
loop_
_entity_poly.entity_id
_entity_poly.type
_entity_poly.pdbx_seq_one_letter_code
_entity_poly.pdbx_strand_id
1 'polypeptide(L)'
;MNTLSNNHIVTDNDTIKQALMRAEPGDHIRFKGSLAEYVNHAAGYTRGTSTTRQDTGQGACETVYIDDFEIVKKANPGLRKLAKLFNWLTLLTLIGFCALFLIAPARPRYK
;
A
#
# COMPACT_ATOMS: atom_id res chain seq x y z
N MET A 1 -8.12 13.27 18.07
CA MET A 1 -7.24 13.22 16.88
C MET A 1 -8.14 13.05 15.65
N ASN A 2 -8.59 14.15 15.04
CA ASN A 2 -9.49 14.13 13.86
C ASN A 2 -8.84 14.81 12.62
N THR A 3 -7.52 14.74 12.50
CA THR A 3 -6.79 15.51 11.47
C THR A 3 -6.47 14.70 10.21
N LEU A 4 -6.50 13.38 10.26
CA LEU A 4 -6.28 12.52 9.09
C LEU A 4 -7.56 12.49 8.24
N SER A 5 -7.45 12.87 6.96
CA SER A 5 -8.56 12.70 6.01
C SER A 5 -8.62 11.25 5.54
N ASN A 6 -9.83 10.76 5.26
CA ASN A 6 -10.06 9.42 4.73
C ASN A 6 -10.68 9.55 3.35
N ASN A 7 -9.85 9.84 2.35
CA ASN A 7 -10.34 10.04 0.99
C ASN A 7 -10.59 8.69 0.33
N HIS A 8 -11.67 8.59 -0.45
CA HIS A 8 -11.90 7.48 -1.36
C HIS A 8 -11.55 7.92 -2.78
N ILE A 9 -10.72 7.16 -3.49
CA ILE A 9 -10.24 7.53 -4.83
C ILE A 9 -10.79 6.53 -5.84
N VAL A 10 -11.39 7.04 -6.91
CA VAL A 10 -11.94 6.23 -8.01
C VAL A 10 -11.42 6.76 -9.33
N THR A 11 -11.16 5.87 -10.29
CA THR A 11 -10.83 6.22 -11.67
C THR A 11 -11.18 5.03 -12.56
N ASP A 12 -11.61 5.29 -13.79
CA ASP A 12 -11.78 4.31 -14.86
C ASP A 12 -10.59 4.29 -15.82
N ASN A 13 -9.61 5.19 -15.63
CA ASN A 13 -8.42 5.27 -16.46
C ASN A 13 -7.35 4.27 -15.98
N ASP A 14 -7.06 3.27 -16.81
CA ASP A 14 -6.06 2.24 -16.51
C ASP A 14 -4.65 2.79 -16.30
N THR A 15 -4.29 3.88 -16.97
CA THR A 15 -2.96 4.51 -16.82
C THR A 15 -2.81 5.12 -15.42
N ILE A 16 -3.84 5.83 -14.96
CA ILE A 16 -3.89 6.40 -13.61
C ILE A 16 -3.92 5.29 -12.56
N LYS A 17 -4.71 4.23 -12.80
CA LYS A 17 -4.74 3.04 -11.94
C LYS A 17 -3.36 2.42 -11.80
N GLN A 18 -2.62 2.24 -12.88
CA GLN A 18 -1.25 1.72 -12.80
C GLN A 18 -0.32 2.64 -12.01
N ALA A 19 -0.46 3.97 -12.14
CA ALA A 19 0.31 4.93 -11.37
C ALA A 19 -0.02 4.89 -9.87
N LEU A 20 -1.31 4.81 -9.52
CA LEU A 20 -1.80 4.61 -8.15
C LEU A 20 -1.20 3.36 -7.52
N MET A 21 -1.19 2.24 -8.24
CA MET A 21 -0.66 0.96 -7.74
C MET A 21 0.86 0.97 -7.50
N ARG A 22 1.59 1.99 -7.97
CA ARG A 22 3.03 2.19 -7.69
C ARG A 22 3.28 3.03 -6.43
N ALA A 23 2.25 3.70 -5.92
CA ALA A 23 2.36 4.44 -4.67
C ALA A 23 2.50 3.48 -3.51
N GLU A 24 3.37 3.83 -2.57
CA GLU A 24 3.64 3.05 -1.38
C GLU A 24 3.38 3.89 -0.12
N PRO A 25 3.05 3.28 1.02
CA PRO A 25 2.83 4.01 2.26
C PRO A 25 3.97 4.99 2.59
N GLY A 26 3.61 6.24 2.82
CA GLY A 26 4.52 7.35 3.11
C GLY A 26 4.97 8.16 1.89
N ASP A 27 4.74 7.69 0.66
CA ASP A 27 5.04 8.48 -0.53
C ASP A 27 4.24 9.80 -0.53
N HIS A 28 4.87 10.90 -0.94
CA HIS A 28 4.18 12.15 -1.18
C HIS A 28 3.57 12.11 -2.58
N ILE A 29 2.25 12.28 -2.64
CA ILE A 29 1.46 12.20 -3.86
C ILE A 29 0.74 13.52 -4.13
N ARG A 30 0.43 13.76 -5.40
CA ARG A 30 -0.49 14.80 -5.86
C ARG A 30 -1.52 14.13 -6.78
N PHE A 31 -2.78 14.47 -6.61
CA PHE A 31 -3.83 14.04 -7.52
C PHE A 31 -4.80 15.20 -7.75
N LYS A 32 -5.50 15.14 -8.89
CA LYS A 32 -6.55 16.08 -9.25
C LYS A 32 -7.79 15.29 -9.69
N GLY A 33 -8.95 15.86 -9.44
CA GLY A 33 -10.21 15.26 -9.80
C GLY A 33 -11.40 16.08 -9.36
N SER A 34 -12.57 15.45 -9.43
CA SER A 34 -13.86 15.99 -9.00
C SER A 34 -14.42 15.16 -7.86
N LEU A 35 -15.17 15.81 -6.95
CA LEU A 35 -15.97 15.07 -5.97
C LEU A 35 -17.07 14.31 -6.70
N ALA A 36 -17.23 13.02 -6.40
CA ALA A 36 -18.12 12.14 -7.12
C ALA A 36 -18.82 11.16 -6.17
N GLU A 37 -20.08 10.86 -6.49
CA GLU A 37 -20.82 9.76 -5.88
C GLU A 37 -20.85 8.59 -6.85
N TYR A 38 -20.79 7.36 -6.34
CA TYR A 38 -20.86 6.17 -7.18
C TYR A 38 -21.74 5.08 -6.57
N VAL A 39 -22.30 4.24 -7.43
CA VAL A 39 -23.08 3.07 -7.05
C VAL A 39 -22.27 1.83 -7.36
N ASN A 40 -22.07 0.97 -6.36
CA ASN A 40 -21.54 -0.37 -6.58
C ASN A 40 -22.71 -1.34 -6.76
N HIS A 41 -23.09 -1.58 -8.02
CA HIS A 41 -24.18 -2.50 -8.34
C HIS A 41 -23.94 -3.94 -7.87
N ALA A 42 -22.69 -4.40 -7.84
CA ALA A 42 -22.36 -5.76 -7.41
C ALA A 42 -22.53 -5.96 -5.90
N ALA A 43 -22.25 -4.91 -5.11
CA ALA A 43 -22.33 -4.95 -3.65
C ALA A 43 -23.59 -4.27 -3.09
N GLY A 44 -24.43 -3.67 -3.95
CA GLY A 44 -25.71 -3.07 -3.57
C GLY A 44 -25.60 -1.83 -2.67
N TYR A 45 -24.49 -1.10 -2.70
CA TYR A 45 -24.31 0.12 -1.90
C TYR A 45 -23.95 1.33 -2.76
N THR A 46 -24.32 2.51 -2.26
CA THR A 46 -23.96 3.81 -2.84
C THR A 46 -22.93 4.47 -1.94
N ARG A 47 -21.90 5.07 -2.52
CA ARG A 47 -20.93 5.89 -1.80
C ARG A 47 -21.18 7.34 -2.17
N GLY A 48 -21.50 8.15 -1.17
CA GLY A 48 -21.61 9.59 -1.34
C GLY A 48 -20.24 10.28 -1.29
N THR A 49 -20.26 11.60 -1.39
CA THR A 49 -19.09 12.44 -1.15
C THR A 49 -19.46 13.60 -0.25
N SER A 50 -18.53 14.02 0.59
CA SER A 50 -18.72 15.19 1.44
C SER A 50 -17.38 15.83 1.77
N THR A 51 -17.41 17.14 1.95
CA THR A 51 -16.25 17.95 2.38
C THR A 51 -16.35 18.38 3.84
N THR A 52 -17.39 17.93 4.56
CA THR A 52 -17.53 18.20 5.99
C THR A 52 -16.73 17.18 6.79
N ARG A 53 -16.22 17.57 7.97
CA ARG A 53 -15.35 16.72 8.81
C ARG A 53 -16.11 16.00 9.94
N GLN A 54 -17.39 16.29 10.06
CA GLN A 54 -18.27 15.86 11.16
C GLN A 54 -19.34 14.87 10.71
N ASP A 55 -19.36 14.51 9.44
CA ASP A 55 -20.23 13.51 8.87
C ASP A 55 -19.81 12.09 9.29
N THR A 56 -20.77 11.17 9.25
CA THR A 56 -20.57 9.77 9.64
C THR A 56 -21.32 8.85 8.65
N GLY A 57 -20.87 7.61 8.49
CA GLY A 57 -21.49 6.66 7.55
C GLY A 57 -21.00 6.78 6.11
N GLN A 58 -21.83 6.37 5.13
CA GLN A 58 -21.45 6.19 3.71
C GLN A 58 -21.27 7.47 2.90
N GLY A 59 -21.49 8.64 3.50
CA GLY A 59 -21.22 9.96 2.91
C GLY A 59 -20.16 10.75 3.67
N ALA A 60 -19.43 10.12 4.60
CA ALA A 60 -18.58 10.81 5.58
C ALA A 60 -17.17 11.20 5.11
N CYS A 61 -16.91 11.05 3.81
CA CYS A 61 -15.56 11.07 3.27
C CYS A 61 -15.59 11.72 1.90
N GLU A 62 -14.51 12.40 1.53
CA GLU A 62 -14.30 12.89 0.18
C GLU A 62 -14.13 11.69 -0.75
N THR A 63 -15.12 11.44 -1.60
CA THR A 63 -14.98 10.48 -2.71
C THR A 63 -14.59 11.29 -3.94
N VAL A 64 -13.38 11.06 -4.46
CA VAL A 64 -12.79 11.82 -5.56
C VAL A 64 -12.64 10.91 -6.77
N TYR A 65 -13.31 11.26 -7.86
CA TYR A 65 -13.02 10.71 -9.18
C TYR A 65 -11.84 11.47 -9.77
N ILE A 66 -10.71 10.78 -9.96
CA ILE A 66 -9.44 11.42 -10.33
C ILE A 66 -9.16 11.31 -11.84
N ASP A 67 -8.66 12.41 -12.40
CA ASP A 67 -8.24 12.57 -13.79
C ASP A 67 -6.72 12.76 -13.94
N ASP A 68 -6.01 12.99 -12.83
CA ASP A 68 -4.56 13.10 -12.79
C ASP A 68 -3.99 12.56 -11.47
N PHE A 69 -2.81 11.94 -11.54
CA PHE A 69 -2.11 11.37 -10.40
C PHE A 69 -0.60 11.34 -10.62
N GLU A 70 0.14 11.82 -9.62
CA GLU A 70 1.59 11.79 -9.59
C GLU A 70 2.14 11.42 -8.20
N ILE A 71 3.25 10.69 -8.20
CA ILE A 71 4.06 10.51 -7.00
C ILE A 71 5.14 11.58 -7.01
N VAL A 72 4.93 12.64 -6.23
CA VAL A 72 5.85 13.79 -6.09
C VAL A 72 7.19 13.33 -5.53
N LYS A 73 7.17 12.46 -4.51
CA LYS A 73 8.40 11.97 -3.86
C LYS A 73 8.18 10.60 -3.22
N LYS A 74 9.07 9.65 -3.53
CA LYS A 74 9.10 8.34 -2.85
C LYS A 74 9.59 8.48 -1.41
N ALA A 75 8.94 7.80 -0.48
CA ALA A 75 9.38 7.75 0.90
C ALA A 75 10.55 6.78 1.10
N ASN A 76 11.55 7.22 1.86
CA ASN A 76 12.63 6.41 2.39
C ASN A 76 13.29 5.44 1.36
N PRO A 77 13.63 5.89 0.14
CA PRO A 77 14.05 4.99 -0.93
C PRO A 77 15.31 4.20 -0.59
N GLY A 78 16.27 4.83 0.12
CA GLY A 78 17.49 4.17 0.58
C GLY A 78 17.20 3.07 1.61
N LEU A 79 16.39 3.37 2.62
CA LEU A 79 16.03 2.41 3.66
C LEU A 79 15.21 1.25 3.09
N ARG A 80 14.30 1.51 2.15
CA ARG A 80 13.55 0.45 1.45
C ARG A 80 14.47 -0.49 0.67
N LYS A 81 15.48 0.05 -0.04
CA LYS A 81 16.49 -0.77 -0.73
C LYS A 81 17.30 -1.62 0.26
N LEU A 82 17.72 -1.02 1.38
CA LEU A 82 18.47 -1.72 2.42
C LEU A 82 17.64 -2.84 3.07
N ALA A 83 16.37 -2.57 3.39
CA ALA A 83 15.45 -3.58 3.92
C ALA A 83 15.24 -4.74 2.94
N LYS A 84 15.08 -4.44 1.64
CA LYS A 84 15.01 -5.49 0.59
C LYS A 84 16.28 -6.33 0.55
N LEU A 85 17.45 -5.72 0.62
CA LEU A 85 18.72 -6.44 0.66
C LEU A 85 18.79 -7.38 1.87
N PHE A 86 18.46 -6.90 3.06
CA PHE A 86 18.45 -7.73 4.26
C PHE A 86 17.43 -8.87 4.20
N ASN A 87 16.24 -8.64 3.63
CA ASN A 87 15.27 -9.71 3.42
C ASN A 87 15.81 -10.84 2.53
N TRP A 88 16.51 -10.48 1.44
CA TRP A 88 17.16 -11.46 0.58
C TRP A 88 18.30 -12.19 1.29
N LEU A 89 19.14 -11.47 2.04
CA LEU A 89 20.21 -12.09 2.82
C LEU A 89 19.66 -13.06 3.86
N THR A 90 18.59 -12.71 4.57
CA THR A 90 17.92 -13.60 5.53
C THR A 90 17.40 -14.87 4.86
N LEU A 91 16.84 -14.77 3.65
CA LEU A 91 16.40 -15.94 2.90
C LEU A 91 17.59 -16.84 2.51
N LEU A 92 18.68 -16.25 2.02
CA LEU A 92 19.89 -16.98 1.64
C LEU A 92 20.55 -17.68 2.83
N THR A 93 20.65 -17.00 3.98
CA THR A 93 21.23 -17.58 5.19
C THR A 93 20.35 -18.68 5.76
N LEU A 94 19.02 -18.54 5.69
CA LEU A 94 18.08 -19.59 6.10
C LEU A 94 18.23 -20.84 5.22
N ILE A 95 18.33 -20.68 3.90
CA ILE A 95 18.57 -21.80 2.97
C ILE A 95 19.91 -22.47 3.30
N GLY A 96 20.97 -21.69 3.48
CA GLY A 96 22.29 -22.21 3.85
C GLY A 96 22.28 -22.96 5.19
N PHE A 97 21.57 -22.43 6.19
CA PHE A 97 21.38 -23.08 7.48
C PHE A 97 20.68 -24.44 7.34
N CYS A 98 19.56 -24.49 6.61
CA CYS A 98 18.85 -25.74 6.34
C CYS A 98 19.73 -26.76 5.61
N ALA A 99 20.52 -26.32 4.61
CA ALA A 99 21.44 -27.20 3.89
C ALA A 99 22.53 -27.77 4.82
N LEU A 100 23.16 -26.92 5.62
CA LEU A 100 24.18 -27.34 6.60
C LEU A 100 23.60 -28.28 7.64
N PHE A 101 22.39 -28.01 8.13
CA PHE A 101 21.70 -28.86 9.10
C PHE A 101 21.48 -30.28 8.57
N LEU A 102 21.18 -30.43 7.28
CA LEU A 102 21.00 -31.74 6.64
C LEU A 102 22.33 -32.46 6.35
N ILE A 103 23.38 -31.72 6.01
CA ILE A 103 24.68 -32.29 5.58
C ILE A 103 25.60 -32.59 6.76
N ALA A 104 25.50 -31.84 7.86
CA ALA A 104 26.36 -31.96 9.02
C ALA A 104 25.62 -32.59 10.21
N PRO A 105 25.51 -33.93 10.28
CA PRO A 105 24.90 -34.59 11.43
C PRO A 105 25.70 -34.30 12.70
N ALA A 106 25.00 -33.95 13.77
CA ALA A 106 25.59 -33.73 15.08
C ALA A 106 26.31 -35.02 15.53
N ARG A 107 27.64 -34.98 15.63
CA ARG A 107 28.41 -36.10 16.17
C ARG A 107 28.31 -36.03 17.69
N PRO A 108 27.63 -36.98 18.37
CA PRO A 108 27.61 -36.99 19.82
C PRO A 108 29.02 -37.20 20.34
N ARG A 109 29.46 -36.27 21.20
CA ARG A 109 30.76 -36.33 21.85
C ARG A 109 30.62 -37.14 23.14
N TYR A 110 30.33 -38.43 23.03
CA TYR A 110 30.36 -39.34 24.19
C TYR A 110 31.56 -40.28 24.10
N LYS A 111 32.35 -40.29 25.18
CA LYS A 111 33.40 -41.28 25.48
C LYS A 111 32.81 -42.31 26.44
#